data_AF-A0A4Q5YSW7-F1
#
_entry.id   AF-A0A4Q5YSW7-F1
#
_cell.length_a   1.000
_cell.length_b   1.000
_cell.length_c   1.000
_cell.angle_alpha   90.00
_cell.angle_beta   90.00
_cell.angle_gamma   90.00
#
_symmetry.space_group_name_H-M   'P 1'
#
loop_
_entity.id
_entity.type
_entity.pdbx_description
1 polymer ?
#
loop_
_entity_poly.entity_id
_entity_poly.type
_entity_poly.pdbx_seq_one_letter_code
_entity_poly.pdbx_strand_id
1 'polypeptide(L)'
;MTSSPISIELDIAIIGGGVAGLWLANRLHRQGFKLALFEHKALGSDQTMASQGMIHGGMKYTLNGMLTGASETIADMPQHWRACLCGEGDVDLRNTRILSDHFFLWSTDSIT
;
A
#
# COMPACT_ATOMS: atom_id res chain seq x y z
N MET A 1 -26.85 -15.74 -30.59
CA MET A 1 -25.69 -15.24 -31.35
C MET A 1 -24.52 -15.15 -30.39
N THR A 2 -23.53 -16.03 -30.50
CA THR A 2 -22.30 -15.95 -29.70
C THR A 2 -21.38 -14.96 -30.39
N SER A 3 -21.23 -13.76 -29.82
CA SER A 3 -20.23 -12.80 -30.30
C SER A 3 -18.85 -13.44 -30.21
N SER A 4 -18.03 -13.24 -31.25
CA SER A 4 -16.61 -13.60 -31.19
C SER A 4 -15.95 -12.93 -29.98
N PRO A 5 -15.03 -13.60 -29.28
CA PRO A 5 -14.36 -13.04 -28.12
C PRO A 5 -13.56 -11.78 -28.53
N ILE A 6 -13.57 -10.77 -27.66
CA ILE A 6 -12.73 -9.57 -27.81
C ILE A 6 -11.35 -9.90 -27.26
N SER A 7 -10.32 -9.70 -28.07
CA SER A 7 -8.92 -9.82 -27.65
C SER A 7 -8.36 -8.43 -27.32
N ILE A 8 -7.70 -8.31 -26.17
CA ILE A 8 -7.01 -7.09 -25.73
C ILE A 8 -5.56 -7.46 -25.47
N GLU A 9 -4.64 -6.80 -26.16
CA GLU A 9 -3.20 -6.92 -25.88
C GLU A 9 -2.81 -5.95 -24.76
N LEU A 10 -2.11 -6.45 -23.74
CA LEU A 10 -1.63 -5.68 -22.58
C LEU A 10 -0.16 -6.05 -22.35
N ASP A 11 0.63 -5.10 -21.87
CA ASP A 11 1.98 -5.39 -21.37
C ASP A 11 1.90 -6.17 -20.05
N ILE A 12 0.96 -5.79 -19.18
CA ILE A 12 0.82 -6.32 -17.82
C ILE A 12 -0.65 -6.51 -17.45
N ALA A 13 -1.00 -7.68 -16.92
CA ALA A 13 -2.28 -7.95 -16.27
C ALA A 13 -2.08 -8.12 -14.77
N ILE A 14 -2.79 -7.34 -13.95
CA ILE A 14 -2.72 -7.40 -12.48
C ILE A 14 -3.99 -8.08 -11.96
N ILE A 15 -3.83 -9.12 -11.15
CA ILE A 15 -4.95 -9.81 -10.49
C ILE A 15 -4.97 -9.41 -9.01
N GLY A 16 -6.03 -8.72 -8.59
CA GLY A 16 -6.23 -8.22 -7.24
C GLY A 16 -6.17 -6.69 -7.15
N GLY A 17 -7.26 -6.10 -6.67
CA GLY A 17 -7.47 -4.66 -6.50
C GLY A 17 -7.25 -4.15 -5.08
N GLY A 18 -6.40 -4.82 -4.29
CA GLY A 18 -5.95 -4.32 -2.99
C GLY A 18 -4.90 -3.21 -3.10
N VAL A 19 -4.42 -2.69 -1.96
CA VAL A 19 -3.43 -1.59 -1.92
C VAL A 19 -2.17 -1.89 -2.75
N ALA A 20 -1.66 -3.13 -2.70
CA ALA A 20 -0.48 -3.52 -3.47
C ALA A 20 -0.73 -3.47 -4.99
N GLY A 21 -1.85 -4.05 -5.46
CA GLY A 21 -2.19 -4.06 -6.87
C GLY A 21 -2.50 -2.67 -7.42
N LEU A 22 -3.21 -1.84 -6.65
CA LEU A 22 -3.50 -0.45 -7.02
C LEU A 22 -2.26 0.43 -7.03
N TRP A 23 -1.36 0.28 -6.05
CA TRP A 23 -0.09 0.99 -6.03
C TRP A 23 0.76 0.61 -7.26
N LEU A 24 0.90 -0.69 -7.53
CA LEU A 24 1.62 -1.19 -8.70
C LEU A 24 1.01 -0.69 -10.01
N ALA A 25 -0.31 -0.75 -10.16
CA ALA A 25 -1.02 -0.25 -11.34
C ALA A 25 -0.74 1.25 -11.57
N ASN A 26 -0.76 2.06 -10.51
CA ASN A 26 -0.44 3.48 -10.61
C ASN A 26 1.00 3.71 -11.12
N ARG A 27 1.97 3.01 -10.52
CA ARG A 27 3.39 3.14 -10.89
C ARG A 27 3.66 2.71 -12.33
N LEU A 28 3.11 1.57 -12.74
CA LEU A 28 3.24 1.06 -14.11
C LEU A 28 2.55 1.97 -15.13
N HIS A 29 1.35 2.45 -14.82
CA HIS A 29 0.65 3.39 -15.69
C HIS A 29 1.47 4.68 -15.90
N ARG A 30 2.06 5.23 -14.83
CA ARG A 30 2.94 6.41 -14.91
C ARG A 30 4.22 6.17 -15.71
N GLN A 31 4.67 4.92 -15.81
CA GLN A 31 5.80 4.52 -16.64
C GLN A 31 5.42 4.25 -18.11
N GLY A 32 4.14 4.37 -18.47
CA GLY A 32 3.65 4.23 -19.84
C GLY A 32 3.23 2.83 -20.25
N PHE A 33 3.16 1.87 -19.31
CA PHE A 33 2.70 0.51 -19.61
C PHE A 33 1.19 0.46 -19.90
N LYS A 34 0.81 -0.33 -20.90
CA LYS A 34 -0.57 -0.70 -21.18
C LYS A 34 -0.97 -1.86 -20.26
N LEU A 35 -1.80 -1.58 -19.28
CA LEU A 35 -2.18 -2.57 -18.27
C LEU A 35 -3.69 -2.66 -18.06
N ALA A 36 -4.11 -3.80 -17.49
CA ALA A 36 -5.43 -3.95 -16.89
C ALA A 36 -5.31 -4.56 -15.50
N LEU A 37 -6.14 -4.09 -14.58
CA LEU A 37 -6.30 -4.65 -13.24
C LEU A 37 -7.67 -5.32 -13.14
N PHE A 38 -7.68 -6.53 -12.60
CA PHE A 38 -8.88 -7.32 -12.42
C PHE A 38 -9.13 -7.55 -10.93
N GLU A 39 -10.29 -7.12 -10.46
CA GLU A 39 -10.78 -7.37 -9.10
C GLU A 39 -12.18 -7.98 -9.20
N HIS A 40 -12.39 -9.10 -8.53
CA HIS A 40 -13.65 -9.83 -8.55
C HIS A 40 -14.71 -9.27 -7.59
N LYS A 41 -14.30 -8.50 -6.58
CA LYS A 41 -15.16 -7.80 -5.62
C LYS A 41 -15.10 -6.29 -5.85
N ALA A 42 -14.75 -5.52 -4.82
CA ALA A 42 -14.56 -4.08 -4.87
C ALA A 42 -13.09 -3.73 -4.65
N LEU A 43 -12.63 -2.63 -5.24
CA LEU A 43 -11.28 -2.12 -5.01
C LEU A 43 -11.04 -1.86 -3.52
N GLY A 44 -9.87 -2.27 -3.01
CA GLY A 44 -9.50 -2.16 -1.62
C GLY A 44 -10.25 -3.10 -0.67
N SER A 45 -11.19 -3.92 -1.14
CA SER A 45 -11.93 -4.84 -0.26
C SER A 45 -11.03 -5.87 0.44
N ASP A 46 -11.60 -6.62 1.38
CA ASP A 46 -10.91 -7.59 2.24
C ASP A 46 -9.80 -6.95 3.09
N GLN A 47 -8.54 -7.39 2.96
CA GLN A 47 -7.45 -7.04 3.88
C GLN A 47 -7.06 -5.55 3.86
N THR A 48 -7.19 -4.86 2.72
CA THR A 48 -6.78 -3.45 2.61
C THR A 48 -7.69 -2.58 3.49
N MET A 49 -9.01 -2.74 3.35
CA MET A 49 -9.99 -2.01 4.18
C MET A 49 -10.13 -2.56 5.61
N ALA A 50 -9.82 -3.83 5.86
CA ALA A 50 -9.80 -4.40 7.22
C ALA A 50 -8.56 -4.02 8.05
N SER A 51 -7.59 -3.34 7.44
CA SER A 51 -6.37 -2.90 8.12
C SER A 51 -6.62 -1.74 9.10
N GLN A 52 -5.70 -1.54 10.04
CA GLN A 52 -5.72 -0.36 10.93
C GLN A 52 -5.25 0.92 10.23
N GLY A 53 -4.80 0.83 8.97
CA GLY A 53 -4.27 1.98 8.21
C GLY A 53 -2.94 2.55 8.74
N MET A 54 -2.25 1.84 9.64
CA MET A 54 -0.96 2.27 10.18
C MET A 54 0.19 1.95 9.21
N ILE A 55 1.03 2.94 8.94
CA ILE A 55 2.27 2.75 8.18
C ILE A 55 3.40 2.45 9.18
N HIS A 56 3.89 1.22 9.17
CA HIS A 56 4.91 0.75 10.12
C HIS A 56 6.33 0.99 9.59
N GLY A 57 7.18 1.57 10.44
CA GLY A 57 8.63 1.73 10.23
C GLY A 57 9.49 0.64 10.90
N GLY A 58 8.92 -0.52 11.23
CA GLY A 58 9.65 -1.59 11.91
C GLY A 58 9.96 -1.39 13.40
N MET A 59 9.55 -0.27 13.99
CA MET A 59 9.77 0.05 15.42
C MET A 59 9.36 -1.07 16.40
N LYS A 60 8.31 -1.82 16.09
CA LYS A 60 7.87 -2.98 16.89
C LYS A 60 8.92 -4.12 16.92
N TYR A 61 9.67 -4.31 15.83
CA TYR A 61 10.74 -5.31 15.74
C TYR A 61 12.02 -4.80 16.41
N THR A 62 12.31 -3.51 16.28
CA THR A 62 13.43 -2.85 16.96
C THR A 62 13.27 -2.92 18.48
N LEU A 63 12.07 -2.68 19.01
CA LEU A 63 11.76 -2.76 20.45
C LEU A 63 11.94 -4.18 21.03
N ASN A 64 11.73 -5.21 20.22
CA ASN A 64 11.94 -6.61 20.63
C ASN A 64 13.38 -7.10 20.36
N GLY A 65 14.31 -6.23 19.98
CA GLY A 65 15.69 -6.59 19.68
C GLY A 65 15.88 -7.46 18.44
N MET A 66 14.84 -7.63 17.61
CA MET A 66 14.89 -8.45 16.40
C MET A 66 15.09 -7.57 15.17
N LEU A 67 16.35 -7.26 14.85
CA LEU A 67 16.71 -6.72 13.54
C LEU A 67 16.71 -7.87 12.53
N THR A 68 15.66 -7.92 11.71
CA THR A 68 15.57 -8.83 10.55
C THR A 68 15.68 -8.00 9.28
N GLY A 69 16.12 -8.57 8.15
CA GLY A 69 16.17 -7.82 6.87
C GLY A 69 14.80 -7.28 6.41
N ALA A 70 13.71 -7.87 6.90
CA ALA A 70 12.37 -7.33 6.73
C ALA A 70 12.14 -6.02 7.52
N SER A 71 12.77 -5.88 8.71
CA SER A 71 12.72 -4.66 9.52
C SER A 71 13.48 -3.49 8.86
N GLU A 72 14.54 -3.76 8.12
CA GLU A 72 15.31 -2.74 7.39
C GLU A 72 14.51 -2.20 6.21
N THR A 73 13.91 -3.09 5.42
CA THR A 73 13.09 -2.71 4.25
C THR A 73 11.88 -1.83 4.62
N ILE A 74 11.31 -2.02 5.81
CA ILE A 74 10.15 -1.24 6.26
C ILE A 74 10.52 0.04 6.99
N ALA A 75 11.78 0.23 7.41
CA ALA A 75 12.20 1.39 8.19
C ALA A 75 11.89 2.73 7.49
N ASP A 76 12.05 2.76 6.17
CA ASP A 76 11.85 3.96 5.36
C ASP A 76 10.38 4.19 4.95
N MET A 77 9.49 3.21 5.19
CA MET A 77 8.09 3.30 4.74
C MET A 77 7.34 4.51 5.30
N PRO A 78 7.45 4.90 6.59
CA PRO A 78 6.79 6.09 7.09
C PRO A 78 7.20 7.35 6.30
N GLN A 79 8.49 7.51 6.00
CA GLN A 79 8.99 8.64 5.24
C GLN A 79 8.52 8.58 3.78
N HIS A 80 8.60 7.41 3.15
CA HIS A 80 8.15 7.22 1.77
C HIS A 80 6.66 7.54 1.57
N TRP A 81 5.80 7.03 2.46
CA TRP A 81 4.37 7.33 2.44
C TRP A 81 4.09 8.80 2.75
N ARG A 82 4.86 9.42 3.67
CA ARG A 82 4.75 10.87 3.93
C ARG A 82 5.08 11.69 2.70
N ALA A 83 6.15 11.37 1.97
CA ALA A 83 6.47 12.05 0.72
C ALA A 83 5.31 11.94 -0.29
N CYS A 84 4.69 10.77 -0.44
CA CYS A 84 3.53 10.57 -1.31
C CYS A 84 2.32 11.44 -0.89
N LEU A 85 2.06 11.55 0.42
CA LEU A 85 0.99 12.38 0.98
C LEU A 85 1.26 13.88 0.83
N CYS A 86 2.53 14.30 0.79
CA CYS A 86 2.93 15.67 0.48
C CYS A 86 2.99 15.95 -1.04
N GLY A 87 2.84 14.91 -1.88
CA GLY A 87 2.97 15.01 -3.34
C GLY A 87 4.41 15.11 -3.84
N GLU A 88 5.38 14.78 -2.98
CA GLU A 88 6.81 14.73 -3.27
C GLU A 88 7.27 13.29 -3.59
N GLY A 89 6.38 12.31 -3.38
CA GLY A 89 6.63 10.90 -3.60
C GLY A 89 6.36 10.43 -5.02
N ASP A 90 6.48 9.12 -5.20
CA ASP A 90 6.38 8.45 -6.49
C ASP A 90 4.92 8.07 -6.88
N VAL A 91 4.00 8.22 -5.92
CA VAL A 91 2.54 8.19 -6.02
C VAL A 91 1.98 9.48 -5.42
N ASP A 92 1.05 10.14 -6.11
CA ASP A 92 0.39 11.36 -5.60
C ASP A 92 -0.82 10.99 -4.72
N LEU A 93 -0.68 11.24 -3.42
CA LEU A 93 -1.71 10.97 -2.40
C LEU A 93 -2.16 12.24 -1.67
N ARG A 94 -1.94 13.43 -2.23
CA ARG A 94 -2.22 14.72 -1.55
C ARG A 94 -3.66 14.90 -1.07
N ASN A 95 -4.61 14.21 -1.71
CA ASN A 95 -6.03 14.28 -1.37
C ASN A 95 -6.49 13.16 -0.44
N THR A 96 -5.58 12.31 0.03
CA THR A 96 -5.90 11.23 0.97
C THR A 96 -6.16 11.80 2.36
N ARG A 97 -7.29 11.42 2.97
CA ARG A 97 -7.60 11.79 4.37
C ARG A 97 -6.67 11.06 5.33
N ILE A 98 -5.87 11.81 6.08
CA ILE A 98 -5.05 11.29 7.18
C ILE A 98 -5.91 11.27 8.46
N LEU A 99 -5.98 10.12 9.13
CA LEU A 99 -6.71 9.98 10.39
C LEU A 99 -5.91 10.49 11.61
N SER A 100 -4.58 10.36 11.55
CA SER A 100 -3.63 10.86 12.54
C SER A 100 -2.26 11.00 11.88
N ASP A 101 -1.53 12.09 12.17
CA ASP A 101 -0.16 12.29 11.67
C ASP A 101 0.88 11.51 12.49
N HIS A 102 0.50 10.99 13.65
CA HIS A 102 1.36 10.24 14.54
C HIS A 102 0.69 8.93 14.96
N PHE A 103 1.52 7.92 15.23
CA PHE A 103 1.13 6.78 16.05
C PHE A 103 1.79 6.93 17.41
N PHE A 104 1.11 6.47 18.46
CA PHE A 104 1.55 6.66 19.83
C PHE A 104 1.89 5.31 20.45
N LEU A 105 2.97 5.27 21.22
CA LEU A 105 3.21 4.18 22.15
C LEU A 105 2.80 4.66 23.53
N TRP A 106 2.00 3.85 24.20
CA TRP A 106 1.66 4.05 25.60
C TRP A 106 2.28 2.92 26.41
N SER A 107 3.22 3.28 27.29
CA SER A 107 3.78 2.37 28.29
C SER A 107 3.10 2.57 29.63
N THR A 108 2.84 1.48 30.33
CA THR A 108 2.43 1.49 31.74
C THR A 108 3.49 0.79 32.57
N ASP A 109 3.85 1.35 33.73
CA ASP A 109 4.84 0.75 34.63
C ASP A 109 4.33 -0.54 35.31
N SER A 110 3.00 -0.74 35.32
CA SER A 110 2.35 -1.96 35.82
C SER A 110 0.95 -2.13 35.20
N ILE A 111 0.47 -3.37 35.06
CA ILE A 111 -0.92 -3.72 34.72
C ILE A 111 -1.66 -4.29 35.97
N THR A 112 -1.12 -4.06 37.17
CA THR A 112 -1.75 -4.47 38.43
C THR A 112 -2.93 -3.59 38.79
#